data_AF-A0A962CN26-F1
#
_entry.id   AF-A0A962CN26-F1
#
_cell.length_a   1.000
_cell.length_b   1.000
_cell.length_c   1.000
_cell.angle_alpha   90.00
_cell.angle_beta   90.00
_cell.angle_gamma   90.00
#
_symmetry.space_group_name_H-M   'P 1'
#
loop_
_entity.id
_entity.type
_entity.pdbx_description
1 polymer ?
#
loop_
_entity_poly.entity_id
_entity_poly.type
_entity_poly.pdbx_seq_one_letter_code
_entity_poly.pdbx_strand_id
1 'polypeptide(L)'
;GFCMYIRREVLDEVGLFDVEAFPQGYGEENDFCQRASARGYRHLIAGNVFVAHARSQSFGVERRERLGRAGMQVLRTRWPNYEADVGSMLFSFERRVLDWRVRRIHAMAPLLQPLPRVLHLHAGENPPAMSGYDNWMITMHNQEWVLRGAHAQLFESAAAGPLASRHVSEWLQRHGFEWVAFGDQVDPGAAKLLAVQARRLGIPVLDLSAHPQTEPGASADSTNALRSFNGERP
;
A
#
# COMPACT_ATOMS: atom_id res chain seq x y z
N GLY A 1 2.35 1.61 17.46
CA GLY A 1 2.11 2.61 16.41
C GLY A 1 1.41 1.85 15.32
N PHE A 2 0.16 2.19 15.01
CA PHE A 2 -0.74 1.24 14.34
C PHE A 2 -0.26 0.77 12.96
N CYS A 3 0.37 1.65 12.19
CA CYS A 3 0.94 1.32 10.90
C CYS A 3 2.32 1.97 10.77
N MET A 4 3.36 1.15 10.75
CA MET A 4 4.75 1.59 10.65
C MET A 4 5.46 0.77 9.57
N TYR A 5 6.26 1.45 8.76
CA TYR A 5 7.27 0.81 7.93
C TYR A 5 8.63 1.06 8.56
N ILE A 6 9.37 -0.02 8.83
CA ILE A 6 10.69 0.04 9.46
C ILE A 6 11.67 -0.59 8.49
N ARG A 7 12.73 0.15 8.14
CA ARG A 7 13.79 -0.40 7.27
C ARG A 7 14.50 -1.54 8.01
N ARG A 8 14.88 -2.58 7.27
CA ARG A 8 15.56 -3.76 7.82
C ARG A 8 16.82 -3.37 8.61
N GLU A 9 17.64 -2.49 8.05
CA GLU A 9 18.85 -1.97 8.71
C GLU A 9 18.57 -1.35 10.09
N VAL A 10 17.43 -0.69 10.26
CA VAL A 10 17.05 -0.06 11.54
C VAL A 10 16.71 -1.14 12.54
N LEU A 11 16.01 -2.20 12.14
CA LEU A 11 15.72 -3.34 13.03
C LEU A 11 17.00 -4.06 13.45
N ASP A 12 17.93 -4.25 12.52
CA ASP A 12 19.19 -4.94 12.78
C ASP A 12 20.08 -4.15 13.75
N GLU A 13 20.05 -2.82 13.69
CA GLU A 13 20.85 -1.95 14.57
C GLU A 13 20.17 -1.57 15.90
N VAL A 14 18.86 -1.29 15.86
CA VAL A 14 18.08 -0.82 17.02
C VAL A 14 17.57 -2.00 17.85
N GLY A 15 17.33 -3.15 17.22
CA GLY A 15 16.65 -4.31 17.81
C GLY A 15 15.12 -4.23 17.69
N LEU A 16 14.44 -5.33 17.99
CA LEU A 16 12.97 -5.44 17.92
C LEU A 16 12.26 -4.61 19.01
N PHE A 17 10.93 -4.70 19.04
CA PHE A 17 10.13 -4.18 20.15
C PHE A 17 10.43 -4.94 21.46
N ASP A 18 10.45 -4.21 22.56
CA ASP A 18 10.77 -4.76 23.88
C ASP A 18 9.54 -5.41 24.51
N VAL A 19 9.35 -6.70 24.24
CA VAL A 19 8.20 -7.47 24.73
C VAL A 19 8.27 -7.67 26.25
N GLU A 20 9.45 -7.63 26.85
CA GLU A 20 9.58 -7.77 28.31
C GLU A 20 9.05 -6.53 29.03
N ALA A 21 9.38 -5.34 28.52
CA ALA A 21 8.90 -4.08 29.07
C ALA A 21 7.44 -3.77 28.69
N PHE A 22 6.97 -4.24 27.53
CA PHE A 22 5.62 -3.97 27.00
C PHE A 22 4.91 -5.27 26.58
N PRO A 23 4.62 -6.21 27.52
CA PRO A 23 4.17 -7.56 27.21
C PRO A 23 2.79 -7.64 26.54
N GLN A 24 2.00 -6.56 26.61
CA GLN A 24 0.69 -6.46 25.99
C GLN A 24 0.57 -5.23 25.08
N GLY A 25 1.71 -4.65 24.69
CA GLY A 25 1.81 -3.40 23.96
C GLY A 25 1.50 -2.15 24.81
N TYR A 26 1.25 -1.04 24.12
CA TYR A 26 1.14 0.34 24.63
C TYR A 26 2.49 0.92 25.06
N GLY A 27 3.24 1.44 24.09
CA GLY A 27 4.47 2.20 24.32
C GLY A 27 5.71 1.53 23.72
N GLU A 28 5.60 0.29 23.25
CA GLU A 28 6.69 -0.46 22.62
C GLU A 28 7.21 0.24 21.35
N GLU A 29 6.30 0.84 20.59
CA GLU A 29 6.64 1.63 19.41
C GLU A 29 7.31 2.94 19.80
N ASN A 30 6.89 3.54 20.91
CA ASN A 30 7.38 4.84 21.35
C ASN A 30 8.81 4.67 21.85
N ASP A 31 9.05 3.61 22.63
CA ASP A 31 10.40 3.21 23.06
C ASP A 31 11.30 2.89 21.85
N PHE A 32 10.80 2.12 20.88
CA PHE A 32 11.55 1.85 19.65
C PHE A 32 11.89 3.14 18.89
N CYS A 33 10.93 4.06 18.73
CA CYS A 33 11.17 5.34 18.08
C CYS A 33 12.23 6.15 18.80
N GLN A 34 12.24 6.17 20.13
CA GLN A 34 13.27 6.86 20.92
C GLN A 34 14.64 6.18 20.77
N ARG A 35 14.71 4.84 20.82
CA ARG A 35 15.96 4.09 20.57
C ARG A 35 16.52 4.30 19.17
N ALA A 36 15.66 4.42 18.17
CA ALA A 36 16.04 4.73 16.80
C ALA A 36 16.54 6.19 16.67
N SER A 37 15.82 7.15 17.26
CA SER A 37 16.25 8.56 17.29
C SER A 37 17.61 8.74 17.98
N ALA A 38 17.86 8.01 19.07
CA ALA A 38 19.14 8.02 19.78
C ALA A 38 20.32 7.50 18.93
N ARG A 39 20.04 6.74 17.87
CA ARG A 39 21.02 6.29 16.86
C ARG A 39 21.05 7.19 15.60
N GLY A 40 20.39 8.35 15.64
CA GLY A 40 20.38 9.31 14.53
C GLY A 40 19.37 9.01 13.43
N TYR A 41 18.51 7.99 13.59
CA TYR A 41 17.43 7.75 12.64
C TYR A 41 16.33 8.81 12.76
N ARG A 42 15.64 9.06 11.63
CA ARG A 42 14.56 10.02 11.53
C ARG A 42 13.24 9.33 11.23
N HIS A 43 12.19 9.79 11.91
CA HIS A 43 10.82 9.35 11.68
C HIS A 43 10.17 10.22 10.61
N LEU A 44 9.58 9.59 9.60
CA LEU A 44 8.92 10.27 8.50
C LEU A 44 7.45 9.83 8.42
N ILE A 45 6.58 10.73 7.97
CA ILE A 45 5.16 10.46 7.78
C ILE A 45 4.90 10.37 6.27
N ALA A 46 4.34 9.24 5.84
CA ALA A 46 3.91 9.04 4.46
C ALA A 46 2.59 9.81 4.21
N GLY A 47 2.71 11.08 3.82
CA GLY A 47 1.56 12.00 3.71
C GLY A 47 0.55 11.69 2.59
N ASN A 48 0.84 10.72 1.73
CA ASN A 48 -0.01 10.25 0.64
C ASN A 48 -0.58 8.84 0.88
N VAL A 49 -0.35 8.26 2.06
CA VAL A 49 -0.86 6.94 2.43
C VAL A 49 -1.92 7.09 3.51
N PHE A 50 -3.11 6.56 3.24
CA PHE A 50 -4.21 6.53 4.20
C PHE A 50 -4.45 5.09 4.65
N VAL A 51 -4.38 4.87 5.95
CA VAL A 51 -4.66 3.57 6.55
C VAL A 51 -5.88 3.73 7.44
N ALA A 52 -6.99 3.10 7.04
CA ALA A 52 -8.19 3.06 7.85
C ALA A 52 -7.92 2.21 9.09
N HIS A 53 -8.15 2.78 10.27
CA HIS A 53 -8.08 2.06 11.54
C HIS A 53 -9.45 2.11 12.21
N ALA A 54 -10.11 0.95 12.32
CA ALA A 54 -11.28 0.79 13.18
C ALA A 54 -10.83 0.91 14.64
N ARG A 55 -10.90 2.12 15.19
CA ARG A 55 -10.37 2.46 16.52
C ARG A 55 -10.98 1.57 17.59
N SER A 56 -10.18 1.17 18.58
CA SER A 56 -10.62 0.58 19.86
C SER A 56 -11.43 -0.73 19.79
N GLN A 57 -11.42 -1.47 18.68
CA GLN A 57 -12.09 -2.79 18.65
C GLN A 57 -11.38 -3.85 19.51
N SER A 58 -10.07 -3.71 19.74
CA SER A 58 -9.24 -4.77 20.35
C SER A 58 -9.01 -4.63 21.86
N PHE A 59 -9.24 -3.45 22.44
CA PHE A 59 -9.00 -3.17 23.86
C PHE A 59 -10.15 -2.35 24.44
N GLY A 60 -10.88 -2.92 25.40
CA GLY A 60 -11.82 -2.17 26.21
C GLY A 60 -11.14 -1.00 26.95
N VAL A 61 -11.92 -0.01 27.37
CA VAL A 61 -11.42 1.25 27.96
C VAL A 61 -10.49 1.01 29.14
N GLU A 62 -10.89 0.16 30.07
CA GLU A 62 -10.11 -0.14 31.29
C GLU A 62 -8.74 -0.78 30.96
N ARG A 63 -8.72 -1.74 30.04
CA ARG A 63 -7.48 -2.41 29.62
C ARG A 63 -6.52 -1.41 28.97
N ARG A 64 -7.03 -0.53 28.11
CA ARG A 64 -6.25 0.54 27.47
C ARG A 64 -5.63 1.47 28.51
N GLU A 65 -6.42 1.93 29.48
CA GLU A 65 -5.92 2.85 30.52
C GLU A 65 -4.85 2.21 31.40
N ARG A 66 -5.05 0.94 31.78
CA ARG A 66 -4.05 0.20 32.56
C ARG A 66 -2.74 0.03 31.80
N LEU A 67 -2.81 -0.43 30.54
CA LEU A 67 -1.62 -0.63 29.72
C LEU A 67 -0.92 0.69 29.38
N GLY A 68 -1.68 1.72 29.03
CA GLY A 68 -1.14 3.05 28.76
C GLY A 68 -0.41 3.66 29.96
N ARG A 69 -0.94 3.51 31.18
CA ARG A 69 -0.25 3.97 32.40
C ARG A 69 1.06 3.21 32.64
N ALA A 70 1.04 1.88 32.53
CA ALA A 70 2.23 1.06 32.72
C ALA A 70 3.31 1.38 31.67
N GLY A 71 2.93 1.47 30.40
CA GLY A 71 3.85 1.82 29.32
C GLY A 71 4.44 3.21 29.47
N MET A 72 3.64 4.21 29.86
CA MET A 72 4.13 5.56 30.11
C MET A 72 5.14 5.62 31.26
N GLN A 73 4.98 4.78 32.29
CA GLN A 73 5.95 4.69 33.37
C GLN A 73 7.32 4.19 32.87
N VAL A 74 7.33 3.19 31.99
CA VAL A 74 8.57 2.71 31.33
C VAL A 74 9.19 3.84 30.50
N LEU A 75 8.39 4.52 29.67
CA LEU A 75 8.86 5.59 28.80
C LEU A 75 9.47 6.75 29.59
N ARG A 76 8.82 7.21 30.67
CA ARG A 76 9.35 8.27 31.53
C ARG A 76 10.67 7.89 32.20
N THR A 77 10.83 6.61 32.54
CA THR A 77 12.06 6.11 33.16
C THR A 77 13.21 6.07 32.16
N ARG A 78 12.97 5.57 30.93
CA ARG A 78 14.00 5.43 29.90
C ARG A 78 14.30 6.74 29.17
N TRP A 79 13.29 7.58 29.00
CA TRP A 79 13.30 8.77 28.16
C TRP A 79 12.71 9.96 28.93
N PRO A 80 13.45 10.58 29.86
CA PRO A 80 12.91 11.61 30.77
C PRO A 80 12.30 12.83 30.05
N ASN A 81 12.77 13.15 28.84
CA ASN A 81 12.27 14.28 28.05
C ASN A 81 11.12 13.89 27.10
N TYR A 82 10.69 12.62 27.09
CA TYR A 82 9.76 12.10 26.08
C TYR A 82 8.48 12.94 25.93
N GLU A 83 7.84 13.33 27.03
CA GLU A 83 6.61 14.13 26.97
C GLU A 83 6.86 15.56 26.47
N ALA A 84 8.01 16.14 26.84
CA ALA A 84 8.41 17.46 26.35
C ALA A 84 8.73 17.43 24.84
N ASP A 85 9.42 16.40 24.38
CA ASP A 85 9.76 16.19 22.97
C ASP A 85 8.48 15.99 22.13
N VAL A 86 7.54 15.18 22.63
CA VAL A 86 6.22 15.01 22.01
C VAL A 86 5.46 16.34 21.95
N GLY A 87 5.42 17.09 23.05
CA GLY A 87 4.78 18.40 23.11
C GLY A 87 5.38 19.36 22.08
N SER A 88 6.70 19.48 22.03
CA SER A 88 7.42 20.30 21.05
C SER A 88 7.05 19.94 19.62
N MET A 89 7.04 18.65 19.28
CA MET A 89 6.69 18.16 17.95
C MET A 89 5.23 18.44 17.58
N LEU A 90 4.28 18.27 18.51
CA LEU A 90 2.85 18.49 18.27
C LEU A 90 2.52 19.94 17.86
N PHE A 91 3.30 20.91 18.34
CA PHE A 91 3.10 22.34 18.06
C PHE A 91 4.16 22.94 17.11
N SER A 92 5.02 22.09 16.54
CA SER A 92 6.09 22.48 15.61
C SER A 92 5.56 23.04 14.28
N PHE A 93 6.43 23.79 13.58
CA PHE A 93 6.13 24.26 12.22
C PHE A 93 6.01 23.10 11.24
N GLU A 94 6.86 22.08 11.39
CA GLU A 94 6.87 20.84 10.60
C GLU A 94 5.52 20.14 10.69
N ARG A 95 4.97 20.02 11.91
CA ARG A 95 3.65 19.45 12.12
C ARG A 95 2.55 20.28 11.44
N ARG A 96 2.61 21.60 11.52
CA ARG A 96 1.65 22.49 10.84
C ARG A 96 1.69 22.33 9.32
N VAL A 97 2.88 22.23 8.73
CA VAL A 97 3.06 21.99 7.29
C VAL A 97 2.47 20.64 6.89
N LEU A 98 2.71 19.60 7.68
CA LEU A 98 2.12 18.29 7.46
C LEU A 98 0.58 18.34 7.50
N ASP A 99 0.00 18.96 8.53
CA ASP A 99 -1.45 19.09 8.67
C ASP A 99 -2.06 19.82 7.47
N TRP A 100 -1.42 20.89 6.97
CA TRP A 100 -1.87 21.59 5.76
C TRP A 100 -1.80 20.69 4.51
N ARG A 101 -0.71 19.94 4.33
CA ARG A 101 -0.57 19.01 3.20
C ARG A 101 -1.65 17.93 3.22
N VAL A 102 -1.92 17.34 4.37
CA VAL A 102 -2.98 16.32 4.54
C VAL A 102 -4.36 16.92 4.23
N ARG A 103 -4.67 18.11 4.77
CA ARG A 103 -5.94 18.81 4.48
C ARG A 103 -6.10 19.08 2.99
N ARG A 104 -5.04 19.54 2.31
CA ARG A 104 -5.06 19.80 0.87
C ARG A 104 -5.32 18.52 0.07
N ILE A 105 -4.63 17.42 0.39
CA ILE A 105 -4.83 16.12 -0.28
C ILE A 105 -6.28 15.66 -0.10
N HIS A 106 -6.82 15.75 1.11
CA HIS A 106 -8.21 15.38 1.38
C HIS A 106 -9.22 16.29 0.67
N ALA A 107 -8.96 17.61 0.61
CA ALA A 107 -9.82 18.56 -0.10
C ALA A 107 -9.81 18.33 -1.62
N MET A 108 -8.69 17.84 -2.17
CA MET A 108 -8.56 17.51 -3.58
C MET A 108 -9.06 16.09 -3.92
N ALA A 109 -9.16 15.19 -2.95
CA ALA A 109 -9.55 13.80 -3.19
C ALA A 109 -10.90 13.65 -3.93
N PRO A 110 -11.96 14.45 -3.67
CA PRO A 110 -13.18 14.37 -4.47
C PRO A 110 -13.03 14.78 -5.94
N LEU A 111 -12.03 15.63 -6.24
CA LEU A 111 -11.71 16.07 -7.61
C LEU A 111 -10.83 15.06 -8.34
N LEU A 112 -10.10 14.25 -7.58
CA LEU A 112 -9.22 13.18 -8.05
C LEU A 112 -9.96 11.88 -7.77
N GLN A 113 -10.93 11.51 -8.61
CA GLN A 113 -11.55 10.19 -8.57
C GLN A 113 -10.75 9.28 -9.51
N PRO A 114 -9.63 8.67 -9.07
CA PRO A 114 -8.93 7.72 -9.91
C PRO A 114 -9.87 6.57 -10.21
N LEU A 115 -10.02 6.26 -11.48
CA LEU A 115 -10.74 5.06 -11.89
C LEU A 115 -9.94 3.83 -11.47
N PRO A 116 -10.61 2.73 -11.10
CA PRO A 116 -9.92 1.47 -10.82
C PRO A 116 -9.03 1.07 -11.98
N ARG A 117 -7.82 0.58 -11.67
CA ARG A 117 -6.84 0.21 -12.69
C ARG A 117 -7.02 -1.22 -13.16
N VAL A 118 -7.08 -1.40 -14.48
CA VAL A 118 -7.09 -2.72 -15.13
C VAL A 118 -5.83 -2.90 -15.97
N LEU A 119 -5.19 -4.05 -15.80
CA LEU A 119 -4.03 -4.45 -16.60
C LEU A 119 -4.45 -5.46 -17.67
N HIS A 120 -4.38 -5.03 -18.92
CA HIS A 120 -4.64 -5.87 -20.08
C HIS A 120 -3.37 -6.58 -20.52
N LEU A 121 -3.42 -7.88 -20.76
CA LEU A 121 -2.45 -8.52 -21.65
C LEU A 121 -2.96 -8.37 -23.07
N HIS A 122 -2.27 -7.60 -23.92
CA HIS A 122 -2.77 -7.24 -25.24
C HIS A 122 -1.64 -7.12 -26.26
N ALA A 123 -1.86 -7.61 -27.48
CA ALA A 123 -0.88 -7.57 -28.56
C ALA A 123 -0.88 -6.25 -29.37
N GLY A 124 -1.91 -5.41 -29.22
CA GLY A 124 -2.03 -4.14 -29.94
C GLY A 124 -1.10 -3.03 -29.42
N GLU A 125 -1.18 -1.87 -30.06
CA GLU A 125 -0.34 -0.71 -29.73
C GLU A 125 -0.91 0.16 -28.60
N ASN A 126 -2.23 0.13 -28.39
CA ASN A 126 -2.94 0.94 -27.43
C ASN A 126 -3.70 0.07 -26.41
N PRO A 127 -3.85 0.52 -25.14
CA PRO A 127 -4.63 -0.22 -24.17
C PRO A 127 -6.09 -0.36 -24.63
N PRO A 128 -6.71 -1.54 -24.47
CA PRO A 128 -8.14 -1.70 -24.67
C PRO A 128 -8.94 -0.74 -23.78
N ALA A 129 -10.00 -0.15 -24.32
CA ALA A 129 -10.85 0.78 -23.57
C ALA A 129 -11.95 0.02 -22.81
N MET A 130 -11.86 0.00 -21.48
CA MET A 130 -12.94 -0.42 -20.59
C MET A 130 -13.48 0.80 -19.85
N SER A 131 -14.75 1.12 -20.06
CA SER A 131 -15.42 2.27 -19.42
C SER A 131 -15.41 2.13 -17.89
N GLY A 132 -15.13 3.22 -17.19
CA GLY A 132 -15.03 3.22 -15.73
C GLY A 132 -13.71 2.70 -15.17
N TYR A 133 -12.70 2.44 -16.02
CA TYR A 133 -11.37 1.98 -15.61
C TYR A 133 -10.25 2.89 -16.14
N ASP A 134 -9.15 2.95 -15.39
CA ASP A 134 -7.84 3.42 -15.88
C ASP A 134 -7.15 2.23 -16.56
N ASN A 135 -7.12 2.24 -17.90
CA ASN A 135 -6.76 1.09 -18.73
C ASN A 135 -5.26 1.06 -19.03
N TRP A 136 -4.58 0.00 -18.60
CA TRP A 136 -3.15 -0.20 -18.83
C TRP A 136 -2.93 -1.50 -19.59
N MET A 137 -1.78 -1.64 -20.22
CA MET A 137 -1.47 -2.87 -20.93
C MET A 137 -0.02 -3.31 -20.74
N ILE A 138 0.18 -4.63 -20.78
CA ILE A 138 1.46 -5.24 -21.05
C ILE A 138 1.42 -5.80 -22.47
N THR A 139 2.45 -5.48 -23.24
CA THR A 139 2.67 -6.03 -24.58
C THR A 139 4.12 -6.47 -24.76
N MET A 140 4.35 -7.36 -25.72
CA MET A 140 5.68 -7.78 -26.15
C MET A 140 6.07 -6.96 -27.39
N HIS A 141 7.13 -6.17 -27.31
CA HIS A 141 7.62 -5.35 -28.41
C HIS A 141 9.14 -5.46 -28.52
N ASN A 142 9.67 -5.81 -29.70
CA ASN A 142 11.11 -6.02 -29.94
C ASN A 142 11.78 -6.94 -28.92
N GLN A 143 11.12 -8.05 -28.61
CA GLN A 143 11.52 -9.02 -27.59
C GLN A 143 11.46 -8.51 -26.15
N GLU A 144 11.09 -7.26 -25.87
CA GLU A 144 10.94 -6.74 -24.51
C GLU A 144 9.47 -6.69 -24.07
N TRP A 145 9.25 -6.95 -22.77
CA TRP A 145 7.94 -6.71 -22.17
C TRP A 145 7.80 -5.25 -21.79
N VAL A 146 6.72 -4.63 -22.22
CA VAL A 146 6.49 -3.20 -22.07
C VAL A 146 5.18 -2.95 -21.34
N LEU A 147 5.23 -2.15 -20.27
CA LEU A 147 4.07 -1.65 -19.53
C LEU A 147 3.70 -0.25 -20.01
N ARG A 148 2.45 -0.09 -20.46
CA ARG A 148 1.89 1.20 -20.90
C ARG A 148 0.64 1.56 -20.11
N GLY A 149 0.44 2.85 -19.86
CA GLY A 149 -0.80 3.36 -19.24
C GLY A 149 -1.84 3.83 -20.27
N ALA A 150 -2.94 4.42 -19.79
CA ALA A 150 -4.14 4.78 -20.57
C ALA A 150 -3.92 5.67 -21.79
N HIS A 151 -2.80 6.37 -21.89
CA HIS A 151 -2.44 7.21 -23.03
C HIS A 151 -1.28 6.61 -23.86
N ALA A 152 -1.12 5.29 -23.82
CA ALA A 152 -0.05 4.53 -24.46
C ALA A 152 1.38 4.95 -24.04
N GLN A 153 1.53 5.77 -23.00
CA GLN A 153 2.81 6.21 -22.48
C GLN A 153 3.59 5.03 -21.88
N LEU A 154 4.87 4.92 -22.24
CA LEU A 154 5.78 3.93 -21.70
C LEU A 154 6.09 4.24 -20.23
N PHE A 155 5.83 3.29 -19.34
CA PHE A 155 6.18 3.42 -17.91
C PHE A 155 7.41 2.62 -17.54
N GLU A 156 7.42 1.34 -17.90
CA GLU A 156 8.49 0.40 -17.56
C GLU A 156 8.67 -0.61 -18.69
N SER A 157 9.90 -1.13 -18.83
CA SER A 157 10.20 -2.28 -19.67
C SER A 157 10.96 -3.33 -18.87
N ALA A 158 10.81 -4.59 -19.28
CA ALA A 158 11.58 -5.71 -18.75
C ALA A 158 12.28 -6.44 -19.91
N ALA A 159 13.51 -6.89 -19.63
CA ALA A 159 14.42 -7.47 -20.60
C ALA A 159 13.84 -8.67 -21.34
N ALA A 160 14.45 -8.97 -22.49
CA ALA A 160 13.94 -9.96 -23.41
C ALA A 160 13.92 -11.39 -22.89
N GLY A 161 12.77 -12.07 -23.07
CA GLY A 161 12.57 -13.46 -22.65
C GLY A 161 11.19 -13.72 -22.03
N PRO A 162 10.98 -14.90 -21.40
CA PRO A 162 9.77 -15.19 -20.66
C PRO A 162 9.53 -14.14 -19.58
N LEU A 163 8.30 -13.67 -19.46
CA LEU A 163 7.92 -12.72 -18.42
C LEU A 163 8.27 -13.31 -17.05
N ALA A 164 9.05 -12.60 -16.24
CA ALA A 164 9.47 -13.12 -14.94
C ALA A 164 8.37 -12.90 -13.89
N SER A 165 8.12 -13.92 -13.05
CA SER A 165 7.15 -13.84 -11.95
C SER A 165 7.35 -12.62 -11.05
N ARG A 166 8.61 -12.25 -10.80
CA ARG A 166 8.96 -11.10 -9.96
C ARG A 166 8.53 -9.78 -10.59
N HIS A 167 8.84 -9.56 -11.87
CA HIS A 167 8.44 -8.34 -12.58
C HIS A 167 6.93 -8.16 -12.59
N VAL A 168 6.18 -9.22 -12.85
CA VAL A 168 4.72 -9.18 -12.83
C VAL A 168 4.18 -8.79 -11.47
N SER A 169 4.66 -9.44 -10.41
CA SER A 169 4.24 -9.16 -9.05
C SER A 169 4.60 -7.74 -8.62
N GLU A 170 5.79 -7.24 -9.01
CA GLU A 170 6.23 -5.87 -8.75
C GLU A 170 5.36 -4.86 -9.50
N TRP A 171 5.03 -5.08 -10.77
CA TRP A 171 4.16 -4.19 -11.54
C TRP A 171 2.73 -4.16 -10.98
N LEU A 172 2.15 -5.33 -10.69
CA LEU A 172 0.82 -5.45 -10.08
C LEU A 172 0.70 -4.59 -8.81
N GLN A 173 1.70 -4.65 -7.94
CA GLN A 173 1.69 -3.93 -6.67
C GLN A 173 2.08 -2.45 -6.82
N ARG A 174 3.16 -2.16 -7.56
CA ARG A 174 3.71 -0.80 -7.68
C ARG A 174 2.74 0.16 -8.35
N HIS A 175 2.05 -0.31 -9.39
CA HIS A 175 1.12 0.52 -10.17
C HIS A 175 -0.33 0.41 -9.69
N GLY A 176 -0.58 -0.37 -8.64
CA GLY A 176 -1.89 -0.46 -7.97
C GLY A 176 -2.98 -1.05 -8.88
N PHE A 177 -2.69 -2.16 -9.56
CA PHE A 177 -3.67 -2.81 -10.41
C PHE A 177 -4.73 -3.54 -9.56
N GLU A 178 -5.99 -3.27 -9.84
CA GLU A 178 -7.13 -3.86 -9.13
C GLU A 178 -7.78 -4.99 -9.91
N TRP A 179 -7.50 -5.05 -11.22
CA TRP A 179 -8.01 -6.04 -12.15
C TRP A 179 -6.93 -6.43 -13.15
N VAL A 180 -6.96 -7.69 -13.58
CA VAL A 180 -6.26 -8.17 -14.78
C VAL A 180 -7.31 -8.56 -15.81
N ALA A 181 -7.07 -8.24 -17.07
CA ALA A 181 -7.95 -8.62 -18.16
C ALA A 181 -7.17 -9.29 -19.29
N PHE A 182 -7.79 -10.30 -19.90
CA PHE A 182 -7.28 -10.97 -21.09
C PHE A 182 -8.21 -10.72 -22.26
N GLY A 183 -7.65 -10.25 -23.38
CA GLY A 183 -8.35 -10.20 -24.65
C GLY A 183 -8.08 -11.44 -25.50
N ASP A 184 -8.51 -11.38 -26.76
CA ASP A 184 -8.24 -12.43 -27.73
C ASP A 184 -6.75 -12.46 -28.13
N GLN A 185 -6.24 -13.64 -28.49
CA GLN A 185 -4.90 -13.85 -29.04
C GLN A 185 -3.75 -13.35 -28.15
N VAL A 186 -3.73 -13.76 -26.88
CA VAL A 186 -2.64 -13.47 -25.94
C VAL A 186 -1.65 -14.63 -25.82
N ASP A 187 -0.40 -14.34 -25.44
CA ASP A 187 0.59 -15.37 -25.14
C ASP A 187 0.11 -16.25 -23.96
N PRO A 188 -0.08 -17.57 -24.15
CA PRO A 188 -0.64 -18.44 -23.11
C PRO A 188 0.24 -18.55 -21.86
N GLY A 189 1.56 -18.46 -22.03
CA GLY A 189 2.52 -18.52 -20.93
C GLY A 189 2.43 -17.29 -20.03
N ALA A 190 2.42 -16.11 -20.64
CA ALA A 190 2.26 -14.82 -19.98
C ALA A 190 0.87 -14.70 -19.33
N ALA A 191 -0.20 -15.12 -20.02
CA ALA A 191 -1.56 -15.12 -19.47
C ALA A 191 -1.63 -16.00 -18.21
N LYS A 192 -1.11 -17.23 -18.28
CA LYS A 192 -1.05 -18.14 -17.12
C LYS A 192 -0.26 -17.54 -15.97
N LEU A 193 0.92 -16.98 -16.24
CA LEU A 193 1.76 -16.37 -15.22
C LEU A 193 1.07 -15.17 -14.56
N LEU A 194 0.50 -14.27 -15.36
CA LEU A 194 -0.18 -13.07 -14.89
C LEU A 194 -1.38 -13.46 -14.02
N ALA A 195 -2.18 -14.45 -14.45
CA ALA A 195 -3.28 -14.98 -13.66
C ALA A 195 -2.81 -15.59 -12.32
N VAL A 196 -1.68 -16.29 -12.29
CA VAL A 196 -1.11 -16.85 -11.05
C VAL A 196 -0.68 -15.75 -10.08
N GLN A 197 0.02 -14.71 -10.58
CA GLN A 197 0.44 -13.61 -9.72
C GLN A 197 -0.75 -12.77 -9.25
N ALA A 198 -1.72 -12.48 -10.12
CA ALA A 198 -2.93 -11.77 -9.76
C ALA A 198 -3.68 -12.47 -8.62
N ARG A 199 -3.90 -13.79 -8.75
CA ARG A 199 -4.53 -14.60 -7.69
C ARG A 199 -3.77 -14.56 -6.36
N ARG A 200 -2.43 -14.62 -6.38
CA ARG A 200 -1.60 -14.52 -5.17
C ARG A 200 -1.76 -13.18 -4.44
N LEU A 201 -2.10 -12.13 -5.18
CA LEU A 201 -2.30 -10.77 -4.66
C LEU A 201 -3.78 -10.45 -4.40
N GLY A 202 -4.69 -11.42 -4.60
CA GLY A 202 -6.13 -11.18 -4.48
C GLY A 202 -6.73 -10.29 -5.58
N ILE A 203 -6.04 -10.16 -6.71
CA ILE A 203 -6.47 -9.37 -7.88
C ILE A 203 -7.33 -10.26 -8.78
N PRO A 204 -8.62 -9.93 -9.03
CA PRO A 204 -9.47 -10.71 -9.92
C PRO A 204 -9.01 -10.62 -11.37
N VAL A 205 -9.32 -11.68 -12.12
CA VAL A 205 -9.01 -11.82 -13.53
C VAL A 205 -10.31 -11.83 -14.33
N LEU A 206 -10.41 -10.93 -15.30
CA LEU A 206 -11.54 -10.79 -16.23
C LEU A 206 -11.15 -11.45 -17.56
N ASP A 207 -11.99 -12.37 -18.03
CA ASP A 207 -11.87 -12.93 -19.38
C ASP A 207 -12.80 -12.17 -20.32
N LEU A 208 -12.23 -11.29 -21.15
CA LEU A 208 -13.01 -10.45 -22.06
C LEU A 208 -13.41 -11.19 -23.34
N SER A 209 -12.82 -12.36 -23.60
CA SER A 209 -13.17 -13.19 -24.77
C SER A 209 -14.53 -13.88 -24.62
N ALA A 210 -14.95 -14.16 -23.36
CA ALA A 210 -16.21 -14.83 -23.07
C ALA A 210 -17.42 -13.88 -23.01
N HIS A 211 -17.21 -12.61 -22.68
CA HIS A 211 -18.28 -11.63 -22.47
C HIS A 211 -17.85 -10.20 -22.86
N PRO A 212 -18.04 -9.77 -24.13
CA PRO A 212 -17.63 -8.45 -24.59
C PRO A 212 -18.46 -7.28 -23.99
N GLN A 213 -19.51 -7.57 -23.21
CA GLN A 213 -20.40 -6.56 -22.61
C GLN A 213 -20.68 -6.73 -21.12
N THR A 214 -19.97 -7.61 -20.41
CA THR A 214 -20.03 -7.57 -18.93
C THR A 214 -19.17 -6.41 -18.45
N GLU A 215 -19.74 -5.20 -18.47
CA GLU A 215 -19.31 -4.16 -17.55
C GLU A 215 -19.33 -4.79 -16.15
N PRO A 216 -18.21 -4.79 -15.39
CA PRO A 216 -18.26 -5.17 -13.99
C PRO A 216 -19.23 -4.18 -13.35
N GLY A 217 -20.41 -4.68 -12.96
CA GLY A 217 -21.58 -3.85 -12.73
C GLY A 217 -21.26 -2.64 -11.86
N ALA A 218 -21.80 -1.49 -12.27
CA ALA A 218 -21.85 -0.24 -11.51
C ALA A 218 -22.68 -0.35 -10.20
N SER A 219 -22.68 -1.53 -9.55
CA SER A 219 -23.20 -1.77 -8.21
C SER A 219 -22.09 -2.24 -7.25
N ALA A 220 -20.84 -1.83 -7.48
CA ALA A 220 -19.98 -1.59 -6.34
C ALA A 220 -20.57 -0.36 -5.65
N ASP A 221 -21.31 -0.59 -4.56
CA ASP A 221 -21.68 0.44 -3.59
C ASP A 221 -20.58 1.51 -3.56
N SER A 222 -20.95 2.75 -3.84
CA SER A 222 -20.04 3.91 -3.79
C SER A 222 -19.50 4.20 -2.39
N THR A 223 -19.72 3.28 -1.46
CA THR A 223 -19.14 3.17 -0.14
C THR A 223 -18.22 1.93 -0.08
N ASN A 224 -16.92 2.16 0.06
CA ASN A 224 -15.88 1.20 0.44
C ASN A 224 -15.50 0.10 -0.58
N ALA A 225 -14.41 0.35 -1.31
CA ALA A 225 -13.45 -0.72 -1.57
C ALA A 225 -12.03 -0.14 -1.70
N LEU A 226 -11.51 0.45 -0.62
CA LEU A 226 -10.10 0.21 -0.30
C LEU A 226 -10.00 -1.31 -0.14
N ARG A 227 -9.63 -2.02 -1.21
CA ARG A 227 -9.33 -3.45 -1.15
C ARG A 227 -8.06 -3.59 -0.33
N SER A 228 -8.23 -3.69 0.99
CA SER A 228 -7.19 -4.16 1.90
C SER A 228 -6.69 -5.50 1.37
N PHE A 229 -5.36 -5.64 1.23
CA PHE A 229 -4.73 -6.92 0.95
C PHE A 229 -5.19 -7.92 2.01
N ASN A 230 -6.15 -8.79 1.65
CA ASN A 230 -6.51 -9.94 2.47
C ASN A 230 -5.39 -10.97 2.30
N GLY A 231 -4.32 -10.77 3.07
CA GLY A 231 -3.26 -11.75 3.25
C GLY A 231 -3.78 -12.91 4.09
N GLU A 232 -4.63 -13.75 3.51
CA GLU A 232 -4.83 -15.10 4.05
C GLU A 232 -3.48 -15.82 3.91
N ARG A 233 -2.91 -16.20 5.06
CA ARG A 233 -1.65 -16.96 5.13
C ARG A 233 -1.86 -18.35 4.50
N PRO A 234 -0.82 -18.93 3.86
CA PRO A 234 -0.89 -20.25 3.25
C PRO A 234 -1.26 -21.36 4.23
#